data_AF-A0A6J5JLE5-F1
#
_entry.id   AF-A0A6J5JLE5-F1
#
_cell.length_a   1.000
_cell.length_b   1.000
_cell.length_c   1.000
_cell.angle_alpha   90.00
_cell.angle_beta   90.00
_cell.angle_gamma   90.00
#
_symmetry.space_group_name_H-M   'P 1'
#
loop_
_entity.id
_entity.type
_entity.pdbx_description
1 polymer ?
#
loop_
_entity_poly.entity_id
_entity_poly.type
_entity_poly.pdbx_seq_one_letter_code
_entity_poly.pdbx_strand_id
1 'polypeptide(L)'
;MTNMETVLINRKKLLAMIPLSERTIFNMEHRGEFPRRIALTSRNVAWDLAEVQRWIDERKASDDRAARPGPRVMQQQAAVA
;
A
#
# COMPACT_ATOMS: atom_id res chain seq x y z
N MET A 1 2.28 -30.30 1.93
CA MET A 1 3.29 -29.23 1.91
C MET A 1 3.06 -28.42 0.65
N THR A 2 2.37 -27.30 0.75
CA THR A 2 2.14 -26.41 -0.40
C THR A 2 3.46 -25.75 -0.76
N ASN A 3 4.05 -26.14 -1.88
CA ASN A 3 5.11 -25.36 -2.53
C ASN A 3 4.50 -24.00 -2.90
N MET A 4 4.63 -23.01 -2.02
CA MET A 4 4.31 -21.63 -2.35
C MET A 4 5.48 -21.14 -3.20
N GLU A 5 5.29 -21.22 -4.51
CA GLU A 5 6.23 -20.64 -5.46
C GLU A 5 6.30 -19.13 -5.20
N THR A 6 7.41 -18.67 -4.61
CA THR A 6 7.62 -17.26 -4.29
C THR A 6 7.88 -16.49 -5.58
N VAL A 7 6.84 -15.83 -6.08
CA VAL A 7 6.96 -14.95 -7.25
C VAL A 7 7.46 -13.60 -6.79
N LEU A 8 8.72 -13.29 -7.13
CA LEU A 8 9.34 -12.01 -6.83
C LEU A 8 9.00 -10.95 -7.88
N ILE A 9 8.66 -9.75 -7.43
CA ILE A 9 8.43 -8.59 -8.27
C ILE A 9 9.50 -7.52 -8.01
N ASN A 10 9.94 -6.87 -9.08
CA ASN A 10 10.84 -5.73 -8.99
C ASN A 10 10.08 -4.42 -8.73
N ARG A 11 10.84 -3.36 -8.42
CA ARG A 11 10.31 -2.01 -8.18
C ARG A 11 9.42 -1.50 -9.31
N LYS A 12 9.79 -1.74 -10.57
CA LYS A 12 9.03 -1.27 -11.74
C LYS A 12 7.64 -1.89 -11.78
N LYS A 13 7.54 -3.21 -11.54
CA LYS A 13 6.26 -3.93 -11.49
C LYS A 13 5.44 -3.51 -10.26
N LEU A 14 6.09 -3.31 -9.11
CA LEU A 14 5.42 -2.84 -7.89
C LEU A 14 4.70 -1.49 -8.12
N LEU A 15 5.41 -0.50 -8.66
CA LEU A 15 4.88 0.84 -8.92
C LEU A 15 3.82 0.88 -10.03
N ALA A 16 3.78 -0.13 -10.90
CA ALA A 16 2.70 -0.27 -11.88
C ALA A 16 1.39 -0.79 -11.25
N MET A 17 1.49 -1.57 -10.17
CA MET A 17 0.32 -2.12 -9.48
C MET A 17 -0.24 -1.17 -8.42
N ILE A 18 0.64 -0.43 -7.75
CA ILE A 18 0.26 0.45 -6.63
C ILE A 18 0.59 1.89 -7.02
N PRO A 19 -0.41 2.78 -7.13
CA PRO A 19 -0.21 4.18 -7.52
C PRO A 19 0.30 5.04 -6.36
N LEU A 20 1.33 4.57 -5.66
CA LEU A 20 2.04 5.28 -4.60
C LEU A 20 3.46 5.60 -5.05
N SER A 21 4.00 6.71 -4.56
CA SER A 21 5.40 7.04 -4.80
C SER A 21 6.33 6.07 -4.06
N GLU A 22 7.53 5.84 -4.60
CA GLU A 22 8.55 5.04 -3.92
C GLU A 22 8.85 5.57 -2.50
N ARG A 23 8.91 6.90 -2.34
CA ARG A 23 9.15 7.51 -1.03
C ARG A 23 8.04 7.15 -0.04
N THR A 24 6.80 7.14 -0.50
CA THR A 24 5.65 6.74 0.32
C THR A 24 5.79 5.28 0.75
N ILE A 25 6.09 4.38 -0.20
CA ILE A 25 6.29 2.96 0.06
C ILE A 25 7.43 2.76 1.06
N PHE A 26 8.58 3.40 0.86
CA PHE A 26 9.72 3.36 1.79
C PHE A 26 9.31 3.75 3.22
N ASN A 27 8.57 4.85 3.36
CA ASN A 27 8.11 5.31 4.67
C ASN A 27 7.12 4.33 5.30
N MET A 28 6.24 3.72 4.51
CA MET A 28 5.30 2.70 4.99
C MET A 28 6.02 1.42 5.41
N GLU A 29 7.02 0.96 4.65
CA GLU A 29 7.90 -0.16 5.04
C GLU A 29 8.57 0.10 6.38
N HIS A 30 9.12 1.32 6.56
CA HIS A 30 9.75 1.72 7.82
C HIS A 30 8.76 1.73 9.00
N ARG A 31 7.50 2.10 8.77
CA ARG A 31 6.42 2.02 9.77
C ARG A 31 5.87 0.60 9.97
N GLY A 32 6.24 -0.36 9.13
CA GLY A 32 5.69 -1.72 9.15
C GLY A 32 4.29 -1.84 8.54
N GLU A 33 3.83 -0.83 7.81
CA GLU A 33 2.52 -0.78 7.16
C GLU A 33 2.52 -1.34 5.73
N PHE A 34 3.68 -1.79 5.25
CA PHE A 34 3.87 -2.31 3.90
C PHE A 34 4.83 -3.52 3.92
N PRO A 35 4.65 -4.51 3.02
CA PRO A 35 5.54 -5.65 2.89
C PRO A 35 7.01 -5.24 2.76
N ARG A 36 7.90 -5.93 3.51
CA ARG A 36 9.33 -5.58 3.52
C ARG A 36 10.00 -6.01 2.21
N ARG A 37 10.91 -5.16 1.72
CA ARG A 37 11.73 -5.50 0.57
C ARG A 37 12.76 -6.59 0.91
N ILE A 38 13.01 -7.46 -0.06
CA ILE A 38 14.05 -8.49 -0.05
C ILE A 38 15.23 -7.95 -0.86
N ALA A 39 16.37 -7.75 -0.20
CA ALA A 39 17.60 -7.38 -0.89
C ALA A 39 18.21 -8.61 -1.59
N LEU A 40 18.15 -8.63 -2.91
CA LEU A 40 18.77 -9.68 -3.73
C LEU A 40 20.26 -9.39 -3.95
N THR A 41 20.59 -8.11 -4.13
CA THR A 41 21.97 -7.60 -4.21
C THR A 41 22.05 -6.22 -3.57
N SER A 42 23.23 -5.60 -3.54
CA SER A 42 23.41 -4.23 -3.04
C SER A 42 22.56 -3.17 -3.76
N ARG A 43 22.16 -3.43 -5.01
CA ARG A 43 21.39 -2.49 -5.85
C ARG A 43 20.03 -3.02 -6.28
N ASN A 44 19.77 -4.32 -6.10
CA ASN A 44 18.54 -4.95 -6.54
C ASN A 44 17.73 -5.44 -5.34
N VAL A 45 16.49 -4.99 -5.28
CA VAL A 45 15.50 -5.36 -4.27
C VAL A 45 14.23 -5.85 -4.96
N ALA A 46 13.56 -6.80 -4.31
CA ALA A 46 12.31 -7.36 -4.77
C ALA A 46 11.31 -7.45 -3.61
N TRP A 47 10.06 -7.72 -3.96
CA TRP A 47 8.98 -8.00 -3.01
C TRP A 47 8.33 -9.32 -3.39
N ASP A 48 7.76 -10.02 -2.41
CA ASP A 48 6.90 -11.18 -2.67
C ASP A 48 5.55 -10.68 -3.21
N LEU A 49 5.14 -11.18 -4.38
CA LEU A 49 3.87 -10.84 -4.99
C LEU A 49 2.68 -11.18 -4.10
N ALA A 50 2.72 -12.32 -3.40
CA ALA A 50 1.63 -12.77 -2.56
C ALA A 50 1.48 -11.92 -1.30
N GLU A 51 2.57 -11.39 -0.75
CA GLU A 51 2.50 -10.42 0.36
C GLU A 51 1.92 -9.09 -0.10
N VAL A 52 2.36 -8.60 -1.26
CA VAL A 52 1.84 -7.35 -1.83
C VAL A 52 0.35 -7.47 -2.17
N GLN A 53 -0.08 -8.59 -2.74
CA GLN A 53 -1.49 -8.82 -3.05
C GLN A 53 -2.34 -8.90 -1.77
N ARG A 54 -1.86 -9.62 -0.74
CA ARG A 54 -2.54 -9.67 0.57
C ARG A 54 -2.69 -8.28 1.19
N TRP A 55 -1.64 -7.47 1.15
CA TRP A 55 -1.69 -6.09 1.63
C TRP A 55 -2.74 -5.24 0.87
N ILE A 56 -2.87 -5.41 -0.45
CA ILE A 56 -3.92 -4.73 -1.25
C ILE A 56 -5.31 -5.15 -0.77
N ASP A 57 -5.53 -6.45 -0.54
CA ASP A 57 -6.84 -6.95 -0.12
C ASP A 57 -7.19 -6.53 1.32
N GLU A 58 -6.20 -6.49 2.23
CA GLU A 58 -6.37 -5.92 3.58
C GLU A 58 -6.76 -4.43 3.52
N ARG A 59 -6.12 -3.65 2.64
CA ARG A 59 -6.45 -2.24 2.42
C ARG A 59 -7.84 -2.04 1.82
N LYS A 60 -8.32 -2.97 0.97
CA LYS A 60 -9.68 -2.94 0.44
C LYS A 60 -10.74 -3.31 1.48
N ALA A 61 -10.41 -4.24 2.37
CA ALA A 61 -11.31 -4.66 3.45
C ALA A 61 -11.39 -3.64 4.59
N SER A 62 -10.32 -2.87 4.79
CA SER A 62 -10.28 -1.77 5.75
C SER A 62 -11.08 -0.57 5.22
N ASP A 63 -12.17 -0.16 5.89
CA ASP A 63 -12.82 1.16 5.65
C ASP A 63 -11.97 2.31 6.24
N ASP A 64 -10.66 2.11 6.36
CA ASP A 64 -9.73 3.11 6.88
C ASP A 64 -9.52 4.17 5.80
N ARG A 65 -10.45 5.12 5.77
CA ARG A 65 -10.40 6.26 4.86
C ARG A 65 -9.22 7.11 5.28
N ALA A 66 -8.22 7.19 4.41
CA ALA A 66 -7.13 8.13 4.57
C ALA A 66 -7.71 9.51 4.90
N ALA A 67 -7.30 10.07 6.04
CA ALA A 67 -7.74 11.38 6.47
C ALA A 67 -7.42 12.37 5.35
N ARG A 68 -8.47 12.91 4.69
CA ARG A 68 -8.26 13.95 3.70
C ARG A 68 -7.62 15.14 4.40
N PRO A 69 -6.48 15.66 3.90
CA PRO A 69 -5.99 16.93 4.36
C PRO A 69 -7.03 18.00 3.99
N GLY A 70 -7.54 18.71 4.99
CA GLY A 70 -8.48 19.82 4.80
C GLY A 70 -9.78 19.68 5.60
N PRO A 71 -10.40 20.80 6.01
CA PRO A 71 -11.62 20.78 6.80
C PRO A 71 -12.78 20.19 5.99
N ARG A 72 -13.55 19.30 6.62
CA ARG A 72 -14.80 18.78 6.08
C ARG A 72 -15.84 19.91 6.14
N VAL A 73 -16.11 20.56 5.00
CA VAL A 73 -17.18 21.56 4.90
C VAL A 73 -18.52 20.85 5.11
N MET A 74 -19.06 20.88 6.33
CA MET A 74 -20.41 20.43 6.64
C MET A 74 -21.36 21.54 6.19
N GLN A 75 -22.06 21.34 5.07
CA GLN A 75 -23.15 22.24 4.71
C GLN A 75 -24.31 21.99 5.68
N GLN A 76 -24.55 22.94 6.59
CA GLN A 76 -25.73 22.96 7.44
C GLN A 76 -26.94 23.21 6.54
N GLN A 77 -27.83 22.23 6.43
CA GLN A 77 -29.16 22.46 5.88
C GLN A 77 -29.90 23.37 6.85
N ALA A 78 -30.24 24.57 6.39
CA ALA A 78 -31.13 25.47 7.10
C ALA A 78 -32.49 24.78 7.25
N ALA A 79 -32.95 24.68 8.50
CA ALA A 79 -34.32 24.31 8.80
C ALA A 79 -35.25 25.35 8.15
N VAL A 80 -36.09 24.89 7.23
CA VAL A 80 -37.21 25.68 6.70
C VAL A 80 -38.25 25.74 7.81
N ALA A 81 -38.51 26.96 8.29
CA ALA A 81 -39.62 27.29 9.18
C ALA A 81 -40.92 27.45 8.38
#